data_AF-A0A2M7ZI09-F1
#
_entry.id   AF-A0A2M7ZI09-F1
#
_cell.length_a   1.000
_cell.length_b   1.000
_cell.length_c   1.000
_cell.angle_alpha   90.00
_cell.angle_beta   90.00
_cell.angle_gamma   90.00
#
_symmetry.space_group_name_H-M   'P 1'
#
loop_
_entity.id
_entity.type
_entity.pdbx_description
1 polymer ?
#
loop_
_entity_poly.entity_id
_entity_poly.type
_entity_poly.pdbx_seq_one_letter_code
_entity_poly.pdbx_strand_id
1 'polypeptide(L)'
;MIKQIIDTWNINNRVNLMLLDGISPEALNFTLSSRGGGTPAKQFAHLHNVRLYRLKESAKDIYREQTIISLKENIKKELLKQNLVSSGLAIEKWLEKYTDKNGNLKGFKRGVVAFLGYIISHESHHRGNIILTLKQCGYKLPKEITYGIWSWNNMGL
;
A
#
# COMPACT_ATOMS: atom_id res chain seq x y z
N MET A 1 -9.54 20.97 -1.93
CA MET A 1 -9.50 19.94 -0.87
C MET A 1 -9.43 18.52 -1.43
N ILE A 2 -10.38 18.05 -2.25
CA ILE A 2 -10.35 16.66 -2.76
C ILE A 2 -9.07 16.32 -3.57
N LYS A 3 -8.59 17.25 -4.41
CA LYS A 3 -7.33 17.09 -5.13
C LYS A 3 -6.14 16.82 -4.18
N GLN A 4 -6.00 17.60 -3.11
CA GLN A 4 -4.94 17.40 -2.12
C GLN A 4 -5.06 16.05 -1.38
N ILE A 5 -6.28 15.58 -1.13
CA ILE A 5 -6.52 14.25 -0.53
C ILE A 5 -6.02 13.14 -1.47
N ILE A 6 -6.36 13.25 -2.76
CA ILE A 6 -5.92 12.30 -3.80
C ILE A 6 -4.42 12.34 -3.97
N ASP A 7 -3.83 13.53 -4.10
CA ASP A 7 -2.39 13.72 -4.23
C ASP A 7 -1.65 13.09 -3.04
N THR A 8 -2.17 13.29 -1.81
CA THR A 8 -1.60 12.69 -0.59
C THR A 8 -1.67 11.16 -0.61
N TRP A 9 -2.79 10.59 -1.05
CA TRP A 9 -2.92 9.15 -1.24
C TRP A 9 -1.94 8.61 -2.29
N ASN A 10 -1.82 9.31 -3.42
CA ASN A 10 -0.97 8.90 -4.54
C ASN A 10 0.51 8.94 -4.17
N ILE A 11 0.95 9.94 -3.39
CA ILE A 11 2.30 9.96 -2.82
C ILE A 11 2.53 8.70 -1.97
N ASN A 12 1.63 8.37 -1.04
CA ASN A 12 1.79 7.17 -0.21
C ASN A 12 1.86 5.88 -1.06
N ASN A 13 1.04 5.75 -2.11
CA ASN A 13 1.12 4.61 -3.02
C ASN A 13 2.46 4.56 -3.79
N ARG A 14 2.95 5.70 -4.29
CA ARG A 14 4.25 5.81 -4.95
C ARG A 14 5.40 5.42 -4.03
N VAL A 15 5.36 5.79 -2.75
CA VAL A 15 6.37 5.35 -1.77
C VAL A 15 6.41 3.83 -1.65
N ASN A 16 5.25 3.16 -1.59
CA ASN A 16 5.20 1.70 -1.52
C ASN A 16 5.76 1.04 -2.79
N LEU A 17 5.41 1.57 -3.97
CA LEU A 17 5.90 1.06 -5.25
C LEU A 17 7.40 1.23 -5.40
N MET A 18 7.93 2.40 -5.01
CA MET A 18 9.37 2.67 -4.99
C MET A 18 10.10 1.70 -4.04
N LEU A 19 9.57 1.48 -2.84
CA LEU A 19 10.14 0.50 -1.91
C LEU A 19 10.14 -0.91 -2.51
N LEU A 20 9.02 -1.35 -3.11
CA LEU A 20 8.93 -2.65 -3.78
C LEU A 20 9.96 -2.77 -4.89
N ASP A 21 10.12 -1.74 -5.72
CA ASP A 21 11.07 -1.72 -6.83
C ASP A 21 12.52 -1.88 -6.34
N GLY A 22 12.87 -1.32 -5.18
CA GLY A 22 14.18 -1.44 -4.55
C GLY A 22 14.53 -2.79 -3.91
N ILE A 23 13.59 -3.76 -3.86
CA ILE A 23 13.81 -5.07 -3.23
C ILE A 23 13.97 -6.14 -4.30
N SER A 24 15.03 -6.97 -4.22
CA SER A 24 15.21 -8.08 -5.17
C SER A 24 14.13 -9.18 -4.98
N PRO A 25 13.83 -9.97 -6.02
CA PRO A 25 12.87 -11.08 -5.91
C PRO A 25 13.19 -12.07 -4.78
N GLU A 26 14.47 -12.32 -4.50
CA GLU A 26 14.92 -13.21 -3.43
C GLU A 26 14.63 -12.59 -2.05
N ALA A 27 14.95 -11.30 -1.88
CA ALA A 27 14.77 -10.57 -0.63
C ALA A 27 13.28 -10.39 -0.25
N LEU A 28 12.36 -10.50 -1.21
CA LEU A 28 10.91 -10.51 -0.93
C LEU A 28 10.45 -11.68 -0.06
N ASN A 29 11.24 -12.76 0.00
CA ASN A 29 10.96 -13.95 0.79
C ASN A 29 11.72 -13.99 2.13
N PHE A 30 12.51 -12.96 2.44
CA PHE A 30 13.20 -12.86 3.72
C PHE A 30 12.20 -12.80 4.87
N THR A 31 12.55 -13.41 6.00
CA THR A 31 11.70 -13.48 7.18
C THR A 31 12.52 -13.53 8.45
N LEU A 32 11.98 -12.94 9.52
CA LEU A 32 12.50 -13.09 10.88
C LEU A 32 11.87 -14.28 11.62
N SER A 33 10.86 -14.92 11.03
CA SER A 33 10.15 -16.05 11.61
C SER A 33 10.78 -17.35 11.15
N SER A 34 11.20 -18.18 12.11
CA SER A 34 11.63 -19.57 11.84
C SER A 34 10.49 -20.46 11.32
N ARG A 35 9.23 -20.05 11.52
CA ARG A 35 8.02 -20.74 11.02
C ARG A 35 7.50 -20.16 9.69
N GLY A 36 8.25 -19.22 9.11
CA GLY A 36 7.81 -18.44 7.95
C GLY A 36 6.75 -17.38 8.28
N GLY A 37 6.34 -16.62 7.26
CA GLY A 37 5.42 -15.49 7.41
C GLY A 37 6.13 -14.15 7.64
N GLY A 38 5.37 -13.06 7.70
CA GLY A 38 5.91 -11.70 7.88
C GLY A 38 6.85 -11.22 6.78
N THR A 39 6.97 -11.96 5.67
CA THR A 39 7.91 -11.63 4.57
C THR A 39 7.52 -10.33 3.90
N PRO A 40 8.46 -9.59 3.30
CA PRO A 40 8.14 -8.39 2.54
C PRO A 40 7.04 -8.61 1.49
N ALA A 41 7.06 -9.74 0.77
CA ALA A 41 6.01 -10.10 -0.18
C ALA A 41 4.61 -10.15 0.47
N LYS A 42 4.50 -10.82 1.62
CA LYS A 42 3.23 -10.94 2.34
C LYS A 42 2.78 -9.60 2.94
N GLN A 43 3.71 -8.75 3.35
CA GLN A 43 3.39 -7.40 3.82
C GLN A 43 2.80 -6.55 2.69
N PHE A 44 3.40 -6.54 1.49
CA PHE A 44 2.84 -5.81 0.33
C PHE A 44 1.49 -6.35 -0.12
N ALA A 45 1.34 -7.68 -0.18
CA ALA A 45 0.05 -8.31 -0.48
C ALA A 45 -1.00 -7.96 0.58
N HIS A 46 -0.61 -7.84 1.85
CA HIS A 46 -1.50 -7.40 2.91
C HIS A 46 -1.98 -5.95 2.70
N LEU A 47 -1.10 -5.02 2.30
CA LEU A 47 -1.51 -3.65 1.97
C LEU A 47 -2.61 -3.64 0.90
N HIS A 48 -2.35 -4.35 -0.20
CA HIS A 48 -3.31 -4.51 -1.29
C HIS A 48 -4.64 -5.09 -0.80
N ASN A 49 -4.61 -6.22 -0.10
CA ASN A 49 -5.83 -6.89 0.38
C ASN A 49 -6.64 -6.01 1.35
N VAL A 50 -5.98 -5.22 2.21
CA VAL A 50 -6.66 -4.27 3.12
C VAL A 50 -7.40 -3.18 2.34
N ARG A 51 -6.83 -2.66 1.25
CA ARG A 51 -7.54 -1.72 0.36
C ARG A 51 -8.83 -2.36 -0.19
N LEU A 52 -8.74 -3.61 -0.65
CA LEU A 52 -9.86 -4.36 -1.21
C LEU A 52 -10.94 -4.65 -0.16
N TYR A 53 -10.57 -4.98 1.08
CA TYR A 53 -11.55 -5.14 2.17
C TYR A 53 -12.33 -3.85 2.44
N ARG A 54 -11.70 -2.68 2.31
CA ARG A 54 -12.41 -1.41 2.41
C ARG A 54 -13.39 -1.22 1.25
N LEU A 55 -12.93 -1.42 0.02
CA LEU A 55 -13.74 -1.28 -1.19
C LEU A 55 -14.94 -2.24 -1.23
N LYS A 56 -14.77 -3.48 -0.75
CA LYS A 56 -15.85 -4.48 -0.74
C LYS A 56 -17.11 -3.99 0.00
N GLU A 57 -16.90 -3.29 1.11
CA GLU A 57 -17.97 -2.79 1.98
C GLU A 57 -18.56 -1.46 1.48
N SER A 58 -17.78 -0.65 0.78
CA SER A 58 -18.13 0.74 0.46
C SER A 58 -18.41 1.02 -1.02
N ALA A 59 -17.73 0.33 -1.94
CA ALA A 59 -17.69 0.59 -3.38
C ALA A 59 -17.63 -0.74 -4.18
N LYS A 60 -18.71 -1.53 -4.09
CA LYS A 60 -18.81 -2.87 -4.71
C LYS A 60 -18.55 -2.89 -6.21
N ASP A 61 -18.90 -1.82 -6.92
CA ASP A 61 -18.61 -1.65 -8.35
C ASP A 61 -17.11 -1.59 -8.61
N ILE A 62 -16.36 -0.79 -7.85
CA ILE A 62 -14.90 -0.69 -7.96
C ILE A 62 -14.22 -1.98 -7.49
N TYR A 63 -14.72 -2.59 -6.40
CA TYR A 63 -14.15 -3.82 -5.84
C TYR A 63 -14.15 -5.00 -6.83
N ARG A 64 -15.20 -5.12 -7.66
CA ARG A 64 -15.35 -6.25 -8.61
C ARG A 64 -14.27 -6.28 -9.71
N GLU A 65 -13.56 -5.17 -9.92
CA GLU A 65 -12.45 -5.08 -10.87
C GLU A 65 -11.11 -5.52 -10.26
N GLN A 66 -11.08 -5.90 -8.97
CA GLN A 66 -9.87 -6.20 -8.22
C GLN A 66 -9.77 -7.69 -7.85
N THR A 67 -8.55 -8.19 -7.68
CA THR A 67 -8.28 -9.59 -7.34
C THR A 67 -7.47 -9.68 -6.05
N ILE A 68 -7.99 -10.41 -5.05
CA ILE A 68 -7.25 -10.67 -3.79
C ILE A 68 -6.01 -11.52 -4.07
N ILE A 69 -4.89 -11.16 -3.45
CA ILE A 69 -3.67 -11.98 -3.47
C ILE A 69 -3.73 -13.03 -2.35
N SER A 70 -3.60 -14.30 -2.72
CA SER A 70 -3.45 -15.41 -1.78
C SER A 70 -2.11 -15.32 -1.02
N LEU A 71 -2.16 -15.31 0.32
CA LEU A 71 -0.96 -15.28 1.16
C LEU A 71 -0.33 -16.66 1.41
N LYS A 72 -0.92 -17.72 0.83
CA LYS A 72 -0.45 -19.11 0.96
C LYS A 72 0.55 -19.49 -0.13
N GLU A 73 0.58 -18.75 -1.23
CA GLU A 73 1.39 -19.04 -2.41
C GLU A 73 2.70 -18.24 -2.42
N ASN A 74 3.61 -18.61 -3.32
CA ASN A 74 4.78 -17.78 -3.63
C ASN A 74 4.33 -16.56 -4.44
N ILE A 75 4.52 -15.36 -3.90
CA ILE A 75 3.99 -14.14 -4.47
C ILE A 75 5.08 -13.45 -5.31
N LYS A 76 4.86 -13.36 -6.62
CA LYS A 76 5.80 -12.74 -7.56
C LYS A 76 5.81 -11.21 -7.43
N LYS A 77 6.97 -10.59 -7.66
CA LYS A 77 7.16 -9.12 -7.58
C LYS A 77 6.26 -8.38 -8.56
N GLU A 78 6.11 -8.92 -9.77
CA GLU A 78 5.30 -8.34 -10.85
C GLU A 78 3.82 -8.33 -10.46
N LEU A 79 3.35 -9.43 -9.85
CA LEU A 79 1.98 -9.53 -9.35
C LEU A 79 1.72 -8.50 -8.25
N LEU A 80 2.66 -8.31 -7.31
CA LEU A 80 2.56 -7.28 -6.27
C LEU A 80 2.49 -5.88 -6.88
N LYS A 81 3.38 -5.58 -7.83
CA LYS A 81 3.44 -4.26 -8.48
C LYS A 81 2.14 -3.94 -9.21
N GLN A 82 1.67 -4.88 -10.04
CA GLN A 82 0.41 -4.74 -10.79
C GLN A 82 -0.78 -4.49 -9.87
N ASN A 83 -0.92 -5.27 -8.80
CA ASN A 83 -2.05 -5.15 -7.89
C ASN A 83 -1.96 -3.94 -6.95
N LEU A 84 -0.76 -3.49 -6.55
CA LEU A 84 -0.59 -2.24 -5.82
C LEU A 84 -0.93 -1.02 -6.68
N VAL A 85 -0.55 -1.02 -7.96
CA VAL A 85 -0.99 0.02 -8.92
C VAL A 85 -2.51 -0.01 -9.06
N SER A 86 -3.08 -1.17 -9.37
CA SER A 86 -4.53 -1.32 -9.58
C SER A 86 -5.35 -0.89 -8.35
N SER A 87 -5.01 -1.41 -7.17
CA SER A 87 -5.71 -1.03 -5.94
C SER A 87 -5.43 0.41 -5.49
N GLY A 88 -4.27 0.98 -5.87
CA GLY A 88 -3.97 2.39 -5.68
C GLY A 88 -4.97 3.27 -6.41
N LEU A 89 -5.14 3.02 -7.71
CA LEU A 89 -6.13 3.69 -8.56
C LEU A 89 -7.57 3.43 -8.10
N ALA A 90 -7.86 2.23 -7.60
CA ALA A 90 -9.19 1.90 -7.08
C ALA A 90 -9.56 2.71 -5.83
N ILE A 91 -8.61 2.94 -4.92
CA ILE A 91 -8.81 3.80 -3.75
C ILE A 91 -8.95 5.26 -4.18
N GLU A 92 -8.15 5.74 -5.14
CA GLU A 92 -8.30 7.08 -5.72
C GLU A 92 -9.72 7.28 -6.27
N LYS A 93 -10.19 6.38 -7.14
CA LYS A 93 -11.56 6.39 -7.67
C LYS A 93 -12.62 6.37 -6.56
N TRP A 94 -12.39 5.62 -5.48
CA TRP A 94 -13.31 5.58 -4.34
C TRP A 94 -13.35 6.92 -3.60
N LEU A 95 -12.20 7.53 -3.34
CA LEU A 95 -12.09 8.84 -2.72
C LEU A 95 -12.78 9.91 -3.58
N GLU A 96 -12.57 9.90 -4.89
CA GLU A 96 -13.21 10.83 -5.83
C GLU A 96 -14.72 10.67 -5.90
N LYS A 97 -15.19 9.43 -6.09
CA LYS A 97 -16.60 9.14 -6.37
C LYS A 97 -17.49 9.22 -5.14
N TYR A 98 -16.95 8.90 -3.96
CA TYR A 98 -17.76 8.65 -2.76
C TYR A 98 -17.47 9.58 -1.59
N THR A 99 -16.67 10.62 -1.80
CA THR A 99 -16.57 11.74 -0.86
C THR A 99 -17.64 12.77 -1.20
N ASP A 100 -18.51 13.07 -0.23
CA ASP A 100 -19.53 14.12 -0.39
C ASP A 100 -18.98 15.53 -0.09
N LYS A 101 -19.81 16.55 -0.28
CA LYS A 101 -19.47 17.96 -0.02
C LYS A 101 -19.09 18.26 1.44
N ASN A 102 -19.45 17.39 2.38
CA ASN A 102 -19.13 17.52 3.80
C ASN A 102 -17.89 16.68 4.19
N GLY A 103 -17.24 16.02 3.22
CA GLY A 103 -16.09 15.16 3.46
C GLY A 103 -16.45 13.78 4.03
N ASN A 104 -17.72 13.37 4.01
CA ASN A 104 -18.08 12.01 4.40
C ASN A 104 -17.68 11.03 3.30
N LEU A 105 -17.03 9.94 3.71
CA LEU A 105 -16.66 8.85 2.81
C LEU A 105 -17.59 7.66 3.05
N LYS A 106 -18.29 7.21 2.01
CA LYS A 106 -19.16 6.03 2.09
C LYS A 106 -18.39 4.84 2.67
N GLY A 107 -18.94 4.19 3.71
CA GLY A 107 -18.31 3.03 4.35
C GLY A 107 -17.20 3.35 5.36
N PHE A 108 -16.89 4.63 5.61
CA PHE A 108 -15.99 5.06 6.68
C PHE A 108 -16.57 6.24 7.47
N LYS A 109 -17.26 5.93 8.58
CA LYS A 109 -18.08 6.87 9.36
C LYS A 109 -17.35 8.11 9.88
N ARG A 110 -16.01 8.09 9.96
CA ARG A 110 -15.20 9.21 10.44
C ARG A 110 -14.80 10.20 9.34
N GLY A 111 -15.24 9.97 8.09
CA GLY A 111 -14.98 10.85 6.95
C GLY A 111 -13.65 10.60 6.24
N VAL A 112 -13.45 11.29 5.12
CA VAL A 112 -12.35 11.09 4.18
C VAL A 112 -10.97 11.39 4.78
N VAL A 113 -10.87 12.45 5.58
CA VAL A 113 -9.59 12.87 6.20
C VAL A 113 -9.11 11.85 7.22
N ALA A 114 -10.02 11.37 8.08
CA ALA A 114 -9.71 10.34 9.05
C ALA A 114 -9.35 9.01 8.37
N PHE A 115 -10.03 8.67 7.27
CA PHE A 115 -9.68 7.50 6.47
C PHE A 115 -8.27 7.61 5.89
N LEU A 116 -7.93 8.75 5.29
CA LEU A 116 -6.61 9.00 4.71
C LEU A 116 -5.51 8.86 5.77
N GLY A 117 -5.70 9.45 6.95
CA GLY A 117 -4.77 9.30 8.08
C GLY A 117 -4.63 7.84 8.53
N TYR A 118 -5.74 7.12 8.63
CA TYR A 118 -5.76 5.69 8.98
C TYR A 118 -4.97 4.83 7.97
N ILE A 119 -5.26 4.96 6.67
CA ILE A 119 -4.67 4.08 5.66
C ILE A 119 -3.17 4.36 5.48
N ILE A 120 -2.75 5.63 5.53
CA ILE A 120 -1.33 6.00 5.48
C ILE A 120 -0.59 5.47 6.72
N SER A 121 -1.18 5.59 7.91
CA SER A 121 -0.58 5.07 9.15
C SER A 121 -0.41 3.55 9.09
N HIS A 122 -1.44 2.84 8.62
CA HIS A 122 -1.41 1.39 8.41
C HIS A 122 -0.30 1.00 7.42
N GLU A 123 -0.26 1.62 6.24
CA GLU A 123 0.75 1.27 5.24
C GLU A 123 2.17 1.63 5.67
N SER A 124 2.34 2.73 6.42
CA SER A 124 3.63 3.12 7.00
C SER A 124 4.12 2.14 8.06
N HIS A 125 3.22 1.59 8.90
CA HIS A 125 3.55 0.54 9.86
C HIS A 125 4.14 -0.70 9.16
N HIS A 126 3.49 -1.17 8.09
CA HIS A 126 3.96 -2.31 7.32
C HIS A 126 5.22 -2.02 6.50
N ARG A 127 5.40 -0.80 5.97
CA ARG A 127 6.68 -0.36 5.39
C ARG A 127 7.81 -0.47 6.41
N GLY A 128 7.59 -0.04 7.65
CA GLY A 128 8.54 -0.21 8.74
C GLY A 128 8.92 -1.68 8.97
N ASN A 129 7.92 -2.57 9.02
CA ASN A 129 8.15 -4.01 9.17
C ASN A 129 8.93 -4.63 8.00
N ILE A 130 8.68 -4.19 6.76
CA ILE A 130 9.43 -4.60 5.57
C ILE A 130 10.90 -4.20 5.72
N ILE A 131 11.16 -2.92 5.97
CA ILE A 131 12.51 -2.37 6.07
C ILE A 131 13.28 -3.02 7.23
N LEU A 132 12.62 -3.22 8.38
CA LEU A 132 13.22 -3.89 9.53
C LEU A 132 13.58 -5.34 9.22
N THR A 133 12.67 -6.10 8.60
CA THR A 133 12.93 -7.49 8.18
C THR A 133 14.15 -7.57 7.26
N LEU A 134 14.20 -6.73 6.22
CA LEU A 134 15.33 -6.70 5.29
C LEU A 134 16.65 -6.39 6.01
N LYS A 135 16.65 -5.38 6.88
CA LYS A 135 17.83 -4.99 7.66
C LYS A 135 18.33 -6.11 8.56
N GLN A 136 17.42 -6.77 9.28
CA GLN A 136 17.76 -7.87 10.20
C GLN A 136 18.23 -9.13 9.47
N CYS A 137 17.77 -9.35 8.23
CA CYS A 137 18.30 -10.40 7.35
C CYS A 137 19.60 -10.00 6.61
N GLY A 138 20.21 -8.86 6.94
CA GLY A 138 21.46 -8.40 6.32
C GLY A 138 21.31 -7.81 4.91
N TYR A 139 20.07 -7.64 4.42
CA TYR A 139 19.83 -6.99 3.12
C TYR A 139 19.95 -5.48 3.23
N LYS A 140 20.87 -4.90 2.46
CA LYS A 140 21.05 -3.45 2.40
C LYS A 140 20.22 -2.89 1.25
N LEU A 141 19.19 -2.11 1.61
CA LEU A 141 18.46 -1.31 0.63
C LEU A 141 19.35 -0.18 0.08
N PRO A 142 19.19 0.20 -1.20
CA PRO A 142 19.87 1.38 -1.75
C PRO A 142 19.52 2.65 -0.96
N LYS A 143 20.47 3.57 -0.85
CA LYS A 143 20.30 4.81 -0.06
C LYS A 143 19.15 5.65 -0.61
N GLU A 144 19.04 5.68 -1.93
CA GLU A 144 18.00 6.36 -2.70
C GLU A 144 16.61 5.89 -2.27
N ILE A 145 16.46 4.59 -1.95
CA ILE A 145 15.21 4.04 -1.44
C ILE A 145 15.00 4.44 0.03
N THR A 146 16.02 4.28 0.88
CA THR A 146 15.89 4.56 2.33
C THR A 146 15.63 6.04 2.64
N TYR A 147 16.16 6.96 1.86
CA TYR A 147 15.84 8.40 1.96
C TYR A 147 14.64 8.79 1.10
N GLY A 148 14.44 8.09 -0.02
CA GLY A 148 13.33 8.32 -0.95
C GLY A 148 11.98 8.21 -0.27
N ILE A 149 11.78 7.30 0.70
CA ILE A 149 10.48 7.14 1.40
C ILE A 149 10.01 8.41 2.13
N TRP A 150 10.92 9.35 2.40
CA TRP A 150 10.65 10.64 3.04
C TRP A 150 10.61 11.81 2.05
N SER A 151 11.00 11.60 0.80
CA SER A 151 11.15 12.65 -0.22
C SER A 151 9.82 12.96 -0.93
N TRP A 152 8.75 13.20 -0.17
CA TRP A 152 7.38 13.31 -0.69
C TRP A 152 7.21 14.45 -1.70
N ASN A 153 7.92 15.57 -1.50
CA ASN A 153 7.90 16.71 -2.42
C ASN A 153 8.48 16.39 -3.81
N ASN A 154 9.27 15.32 -3.93
CA ASN A 154 9.88 14.87 -5.19
C ASN A 154 9.09 13.73 -5.84
N MET A 155 8.06 13.20 -5.18
CA MET A 155 7.16 12.19 -5.74
C MET A 155 6.04 12.90 -6.49
N GLY A 156 6.37 13.31 -7.72
CA GLY A 156 5.62 14.24 -8.57
C GLY A 156 4.11 14.01 -8.60
N LEU A 157 3.33 15.05 -8.95
CA LEU A 157 1.87 14.96 -9.13
C LEU A 157 1.53 13.91 -10.20
#